data_AF-A0A438I2L4-F1
#
_entry.id   AF-A0A438I2L4-F1
#
_cell.length_a   1.000
_cell.length_b   1.000
_cell.length_c   1.000
_cell.angle_alpha   90.00
_cell.angle_beta   90.00
_cell.angle_gamma   90.00
#
_symmetry.space_group_name_H-M   'P 1'
#
loop_
_entity.id
_entity.type
_entity.pdbx_description
1 polymer ?
#
loop_
_entity_poly.entity_id
_entity_poly.type
_entity_poly.pdbx_seq_one_letter_code
_entity_poly.pdbx_strand_id
1 'polypeptide(L)' 'MVETSRDWSKKLPFALWAYCTSFRTSTGATFYSLVYGMEAILPVKVEMGSLRVALE' A
#
# COMPACT_ATOMS: atom_id res chain seq x y z
N MET A 1 -7.09 20.65 0.28
CA MET A 1 -7.69 19.60 1.12
C MET A 1 -6.92 19.58 2.42
N VAL A 2 -7.53 19.99 3.54
CA VAL A 2 -6.79 20.07 4.81
C VAL A 2 -6.64 18.65 5.35
N GLU A 3 -5.40 18.16 5.37
CA GLU A 3 -5.05 16.88 5.98
C GLU A 3 -5.27 17.01 7.49
N THR A 4 -6.42 16.59 8.01
CA THR A 4 -6.62 16.58 9.45
C THR A 4 -5.92 15.35 10.01
N SER A 5 -5.22 15.49 11.15
CA SER A 5 -4.54 14.34 11.77
C SER A 5 -5.50 13.21 12.17
N ARG A 6 -6.82 13.43 12.12
CA ARG A 6 -7.87 12.43 12.35
C ARG A 6 -8.09 11.47 11.17
N ASP A 7 -7.65 11.80 9.97
CA ASP A 7 -7.82 10.96 8.78
C ASP A 7 -6.70 9.91 8.60
N TRP A 8 -5.81 9.78 9.58
CA TRP A 8 -4.68 8.84 9.53
C TRP A 8 -5.12 7.40 9.31
N SER A 9 -6.24 6.99 9.91
CA SER A 9 -6.78 5.64 9.81
C SER A 9 -7.22 5.29 8.38
N LYS A 10 -7.76 6.28 7.64
CA LYS A 10 -8.15 6.13 6.23
C LYS A 10 -6.93 6.02 5.31
N LYS A 11 -5.80 6.61 5.68
CA LYS A 11 -4.56 6.62 4.90
C LYS A 11 -3.60 5.49 5.25
N LEU A 12 -3.73 4.92 6.45
CA LEU A 12 -2.88 3.85 6.93
C LEU A 12 -2.79 2.66 5.96
N PRO A 13 -3.89 2.18 5.34
CA PRO A 13 -3.80 1.08 4.37
C PRO A 13 -2.96 1.45 3.15
N PHE A 14 -3.08 2.68 2.65
CA PHE A 14 -2.28 3.16 1.51
C PHE A 14 -0.80 3.34 1.88
N ALA A 15 -0.50 3.88 3.05
CA ALA A 15 0.86 4.05 3.53
C ALA A 15 1.57 2.70 3.74
N LEU A 16 0.88 1.73 4.36
CA LEU A 16 1.38 0.37 4.51
C LEU A 16 1.59 -0.31 3.16
N TRP A 17 0.66 -0.13 2.22
CA TRP A 17 0.80 -0.68 0.88
C TRP A 17 2.03 -0.11 0.16
N ALA A 18 2.19 1.21 0.15
CA ALA A 18 3.36 1.88 -0.42
C ALA A 18 4.67 1.42 0.25
N TYR A 19 4.67 1.23 1.57
CA TYR A 19 5.84 0.71 2.29
C TYR A 19 6.20 -0.71 1.86
N CYS A 20 5.22 -1.59 1.74
CA CYS A 20 5.43 -2.99 1.37
C CYS A 20 5.89 -3.17 -0.09
N THR A 21 5.43 -2.31 -0.99
CA THR A 21 5.77 -2.38 -2.43
C THR A 21 6.98 -1.52 -2.81
N SER A 22 7.44 -0.63 -1.93
CA SER A 22 8.62 0.19 -2.19
C SER A 22 9.89 -0.65 -2.24
N PHE A 23 10.74 -0.37 -3.23
CA PHE A 23 12.04 -1.02 -3.39
C PHE A 23 12.99 -0.54 -2.30
N ARG A 24 13.57 -1.49 -1.57
CA ARG A 24 14.53 -1.17 -0.52
C ARG A 24 15.95 -1.40 -1.00
N THR A 25 16.70 -0.32 -1.17
CA THR A 25 18.11 -0.36 -1.60
C THR A 25 19.00 -1.16 -0.64
N SER A 26 18.67 -1.19 0.66
CA SER A 26 19.41 -1.97 1.66
C SER A 26 19.33 -3.48 1.44
N THR A 27 18.24 -3.96 0.86
CA THR A 27 17.98 -5.41 0.70
C THR A 27 17.93 -5.81 -0.77
N GLY A 28 17.98 -4.84 -1.68
CA GLY A 28 17.89 -5.08 -3.12
C GLY A 28 16.54 -5.64 -3.58
N ALA A 29 15.50 -5.54 -2.73
CA ALA A 29 14.20 -6.13 -2.96
C ALA A 29 13.09 -5.29 -2.29
N THR A 30 11.85 -5.48 -2.72
CA THR A 30 10.67 -4.96 -2.02
C THR A 30 10.37 -5.79 -0.78
N PHE A 31 9.72 -5.21 0.22
CA PHE A 31 9.30 -5.94 1.42
C PHE A 31 8.38 -7.12 1.06
N TYR A 32 7.50 -6.92 0.10
CA TYR A 32 6.58 -7.96 -0.38
C TYR A 32 7.33 -9.16 -0.99
N SER A 33 8.36 -8.90 -1.80
CA SER A 33 9.19 -9.96 -2.41
C SER A 33 9.93 -10.80 -1.36
N LEU A 34 10.35 -10.18 -0.26
CA LEU A 34 10.99 -10.90 0.84
C LEU A 34 10.04 -11.80 1.62
N VAL A 35 8.77 -11.41 1.77
CA VAL A 35 7.77 -12.16 2.53
C VAL A 35 7.17 -13.30 1.71
N TYR A 36 6.86 -13.04 0.44
CA TYR A 36 6.11 -13.97 -0.41
C TYR A 36 6.96 -14.62 -1.51
N GLY A 37 8.22 -14.20 -1.69
CA GLY A 37 9.11 -14.74 -2.72
C GLY A 37 8.78 -14.30 -4.14
N MET A 38 7.93 -13.28 -4.30
CA MET A 38 7.45 -12.78 -5.60
C MET A 38 7.29 -11.26 -5.58
N GLU A 39 7.55 -10.60 -6.70
CA GLU A 39 7.36 -9.15 -6.79
C GLU A 39 5.87 -8.79 -6.65
N ALA A 40 5.60 -7.63 -6.03
CA ALA A 40 4.24 -7.15 -5.84
C ALA A 40 3.65 -6.71 -7.18
N ILE A 41 3.00 -7.63 -7.89
CA ILE A 41 2.12 -7.30 -9.01
C ILE A 41 0.84 -6.77 -8.39
N LEU A 42 0.52 -5.49 -8.63
CA LEU A 42 -0.70 -4.81 -8.17
C LEU A 42 -1.91 -5.76 -8.27
N PRO A 43 -2.38 -6.36 -7.16
CA PRO A 43 -3.53 -7.22 -7.25
C PRO A 43 -4.73 -6.29 -7.39
N VAL A 44 -5.63 -6.63 -8.32
CA VAL A 44 -6.95 -5.99 -8.54
C VAL A 44 -7.69 -5.69 -7.22
N LYS A 45 -7.39 -6.42 -6.14
CA LYS A 45 -7.91 -6.22 -4.79
C LYS A 45 -7.55 -4.86 -4.16
N VAL A 46 -6.41 -4.24 -4.47
CA VAL A 46 -6.03 -2.89 -4.00
C VAL A 46 -6.82 -1.83 -4.74
N GLU A 47 -7.01 -2.02 -6.05
CA GLU A 47 -7.86 -1.16 -6.87
C GLU A 47 -9.33 -1.29 -6.44
N MET A 48 -9.79 -2.51 -6.15
CA MET A 48 -11.16 -2.78 -5.72
C MET A 48 -11.45 -2.38 -4.27
N GLY A 49 -10.43 -2.40 -3.40
CA GLY A 49 -10.49 -1.79 -2.07
C GLY A 49 -10.55 -0.25 -2.15
N SER A 50 -9.80 0.36 -3.07
CA SER A 50 -9.87 1.81 -3.34
C SER A 50 -11.21 2.22 -3.97
N LEU A 51 -11.75 1.43 -4.91
CA LEU A 51 -13.07 1.64 -5.51
C LEU A 51 -14.21 1.53 -4.49
N ARG A 52 -14.10 0.62 -3.51
CA ARG A 52 -15.08 0.51 -2.42
C ARG A 52 -15.00 1.71 -1.47
N VAL A 53 -13.80 2.21 -1.18
CA VAL A 53 -13.61 3.43 -0.38
C VAL A 53 -14.04 4.70 -1.13
N ALA A 54 -13.98 4.71 -2.46
CA ALA A 54 -14.42 5.83 -3.29
C ALA A 54 -15.94 5.85 -3.55
N LEU A 55 -16.66 4.77 -3.23
CA LEU A 55 -18.11 4.66 -3.39
C LEU A 55 -18.89 4.99 -2.10
N GLU A 56 -18.20 5.29 -0.99
CA GLU A 56 -18.79 5.77 0.27
C GLU A 56 -18.94 7.30 0.30
#